data_AF-A0A7S1ZZW5-F1
#
_entry.id   AF-A0A7S1ZZW5-F1
#
_cell.length_a   1.000
_cell.length_b   1.000
_cell.length_c   1.000
_cell.angle_alpha   90.00
_cell.angle_beta   90.00
_cell.angle_gamma   90.00
#
_symmetry.space_group_name_H-M   'P 1'
#
loop_
_entity.id
_entity.type
_entity.pdbx_description
1 polymer ?
#
loop_
_entity_poly.entity_id
_entity_poly.type
_entity_poly.pdbx_seq_one_letter_code
_entity_poly.pdbx_strand_id
1 'polypeptide(L)'
;MIVSTLLKTESKYSAADYLAAALLCAGAAGYSFGTEGTDGPGNSTFGIVILIISLLCDALVPNIQKRIMTDGLSAAALMVNTNAVGFSVLLLVMTLSGMLTATVTAAIERPELLIYLFSVGICLGMAVLAYTRLIQSSGPVIAVATATLRKVVTVLLSYVLFPKPLLPIHAFSGLLVLAGVFLSTFLNKR
;
A
#
# COMPACT_ATOMS: atom_id res chain seq x y z
N MET A 1 6.06 -9.90 -8.13
CA MET A 1 6.46 -10.80 -9.23
C MET A 1 7.64 -11.66 -8.82
N ILE A 2 8.86 -11.14 -8.70
CA ILE A 2 10.05 -11.91 -8.29
C ILE A 2 9.83 -12.69 -6.97
N VAL A 3 9.36 -12.01 -5.93
CA VAL A 3 9.06 -12.63 -4.63
C VAL A 3 7.98 -13.72 -4.73
N SER A 4 6.94 -13.49 -5.54
CA SER A 4 5.85 -14.45 -5.76
C SER A 4 6.30 -15.71 -6.50
N THR A 5 7.22 -15.56 -7.46
CA THR A 5 7.86 -16.70 -8.16
C THR A 5 8.78 -17.47 -7.23
N LEU A 6 9.60 -16.79 -6.40
CA LEU A 6 10.49 -17.41 -5.44
C LEU A 6 9.73 -18.19 -4.36
N LEU A 7 8.60 -17.66 -3.90
CA LEU A 7 7.72 -18.32 -2.93
C LEU A 7 6.81 -19.38 -3.55
N LYS A 8 6.99 -19.73 -4.83
CA LYS A 8 6.15 -20.69 -5.59
C LYS A 8 4.64 -20.43 -5.45
N THR A 9 4.25 -19.18 -5.25
CA THR A 9 2.84 -18.83 -5.04
C THR A 9 2.07 -18.77 -6.35
N GLU A 10 2.74 -18.40 -7.46
CA GLU A 10 2.23 -18.53 -8.84
C GLU A 10 3.35 -18.89 -9.80
N SER A 11 3.01 -19.60 -10.89
CA SER A 11 4.02 -20.34 -11.67
C SER A 11 4.50 -19.69 -12.97
N LYS A 12 3.81 -18.70 -13.56
CA LYS A 12 4.27 -18.07 -14.82
C LYS A 12 3.81 -16.61 -14.94
N TYR A 13 4.75 -15.71 -15.24
CA TYR A 13 4.47 -14.33 -15.64
C TYR A 13 4.82 -14.14 -17.11
N SER A 14 3.98 -13.43 -17.85
CA SER A 14 4.22 -13.14 -19.27
C SER A 14 5.21 -11.99 -19.43
N ALA A 15 5.92 -11.93 -20.57
CA ALA A 15 6.80 -10.81 -20.91
C ALA A 15 6.07 -9.45 -20.84
N ALA A 16 4.76 -9.47 -21.10
CA ALA A 16 3.94 -8.27 -21.07
C ALA A 16 3.60 -7.80 -19.64
N ASP A 17 3.67 -8.67 -18.63
CA ASP A 17 3.56 -8.28 -17.21
C ASP A 17 4.82 -7.53 -16.74
N TYR A 18 5.99 -7.94 -17.23
CA TYR A 18 7.24 -7.22 -16.99
C TYR A 18 7.25 -5.85 -17.67
N LEU A 19 6.68 -5.75 -18.88
CA LEU A 19 6.50 -4.47 -19.56
C LEU A 19 5.56 -3.54 -18.79
N ALA A 20 4.44 -4.06 -18.28
CA ALA A 20 3.52 -3.31 -17.43
C ALA A 20 4.22 -2.78 -16.16
N ALA A 21 5.03 -3.62 -15.50
CA ALA A 21 5.82 -3.22 -14.35
C ALA A 21 6.84 -2.12 -14.70
N ALA A 22 7.52 -2.22 -15.85
CA ALA A 22 8.47 -1.21 -16.30
C ALA A 22 7.79 0.15 -16.54
N LEU A 23 6.62 0.15 -17.19
CA LEU A 23 5.83 1.37 -17.42
C LEU A 23 5.37 2.02 -16.10
N LEU A 24 4.93 1.20 -15.12
CA LEU A 24 4.57 1.70 -13.79
C LEU A 24 5.76 2.35 -13.07
N CYS A 25 6.93 1.71 -13.11
CA CYS A 25 8.15 2.24 -12.51
C CYS A 25 8.61 3.54 -13.20
N ALA A 26 8.60 3.59 -14.53
CA ALA A 26 8.98 4.77 -15.29
C ALA A 26 8.03 5.96 -15.03
N GLY A 27 6.72 5.71 -14.98
CA GLY A 27 5.74 6.74 -14.64
C GLY A 27 5.85 7.21 -13.19
N ALA A 28 6.12 6.31 -12.23
CA ALA A 28 6.38 6.70 -10.85
C ALA A 28 7.65 7.56 -10.70
N ALA A 29 8.73 7.21 -11.41
CA ALA A 29 9.94 8.02 -11.44
C ALA A 29 9.71 9.41 -12.05
N GLY A 30 8.90 9.49 -13.10
CA GLY A 30 8.51 10.75 -13.74
C GLY A 30 7.69 11.68 -12.82
N TYR A 31 6.97 11.15 -11.83
CA TYR A 31 6.34 11.97 -10.79
C TYR A 31 7.34 12.56 -9.78
N SER A 32 8.48 11.92 -9.56
CA SER A 32 9.53 12.46 -8.67
C SER A 32 10.35 13.58 -9.33
N PHE A 33 10.36 13.65 -10.66
CA PHE A 33 11.06 14.72 -11.40
C PHE A 33 10.38 16.09 -11.20
N GLY A 34 11.14 17.08 -10.75
CA GLY A 34 10.64 18.46 -10.55
C GLY A 34 10.07 18.75 -9.17
N THR A 35 10.05 17.76 -8.27
CA THR A 35 9.84 18.01 -6.84
C THR A 35 11.14 18.55 -6.26
N GLU A 36 11.25 19.86 -6.05
CA GLU A 36 12.33 20.44 -5.25
C GLU A 36 12.21 19.88 -3.83
N GLY A 37 13.04 18.88 -3.52
CA GLY A 37 13.20 18.39 -2.17
C GLY A 37 13.80 19.52 -1.34
N THR A 38 13.12 19.94 -0.28
CA THR A 38 13.78 20.66 0.80
C THR A 38 14.79 19.70 1.42
N ASP A 39 16.01 19.71 0.88
CA ASP A 39 17.14 18.92 1.34
C ASP A 39 17.54 19.40 2.75
N GLY A 40 16.89 18.83 3.77
CA GLY A 40 17.42 18.83 5.12
C GLY A 40 18.71 17.99 5.19
N PRO A 41 19.63 18.24 6.12
CA PRO A 41 20.91 17.54 6.26
C PRO A 41 20.73 16.12 6.84
N GLY A 42 19.92 15.30 6.18
CA GLY A 42 19.68 13.90 6.50
C GLY A 42 20.44 12.98 5.54
N ASN A 43 20.98 11.88 6.07
CA ASN A 43 21.75 10.91 5.30
C ASN A 43 20.86 10.18 4.27
N SER A 44 20.78 10.71 3.04
CA SER A 44 19.96 10.20 1.93
C SER A 44 20.09 8.67 1.73
N THR A 45 21.31 8.15 1.90
CA THR A 45 21.60 6.71 1.80
C THR A 45 20.86 5.86 2.83
N PHE A 46 20.75 6.31 4.08
CA PHE A 46 20.05 5.57 5.13
C PHE A 46 18.55 5.48 4.87
N GLY A 47 17.94 6.58 4.40
CA GLY A 47 16.55 6.60 3.98
C GLY A 47 16.28 5.62 2.82
N ILE A 48 17.14 5.60 1.81
CA ILE A 48 17.02 4.68 0.68
C ILE A 48 17.07 3.22 1.14
N VAL A 49 17.98 2.86 2.06
CA VAL A 49 18.08 1.48 2.58
C VAL A 49 16.79 1.07 3.31
N ILE A 50 16.24 1.93 4.16
CA ILE A 50 14.97 1.65 4.85
C ILE A 50 13.83 1.49 3.85
N LEU A 51 13.77 2.31 2.80
CA LEU A 51 12.75 2.18 1.76
C LEU A 51 12.84 0.84 1.02
N ILE A 52 14.05 0.38 0.68
CA ILE A 52 14.25 -0.93 0.03
C ILE A 52 13.75 -2.06 0.93
N ILE A 53 14.11 -2.03 2.22
CA ILE A 53 13.66 -3.04 3.20
C ILE A 53 12.13 -3.00 3.33
N SER A 54 11.54 -1.81 3.39
CA SER A 54 10.07 -1.64 3.46
C SER A 54 9.38 -2.23 2.22
N LEU A 55 9.91 -1.97 1.01
CA LEU A 55 9.36 -2.54 -0.22
C LEU A 55 9.46 -4.06 -0.26
N LEU A 56 10.54 -4.64 0.27
CA LEU A 56 10.67 -6.10 0.38
C LEU A 56 9.63 -6.68 1.35
N CYS A 57 9.42 -6.06 2.51
CA CYS A 57 8.38 -6.45 3.45
C CYS A 57 6.99 -6.36 2.82
N ASP A 58 6.67 -5.25 2.15
CA ASP A 58 5.39 -5.04 1.45
C ASP A 58 5.15 -6.08 0.34
N ALA A 59 6.22 -6.56 -0.31
CA ALA A 59 6.12 -7.64 -1.28
C ALA A 59 5.95 -9.01 -0.63
N LEU A 60 6.52 -9.27 0.55
CA LEU A 60 6.43 -10.55 1.24
C LEU A 60 5.07 -10.78 1.91
N VAL A 61 4.51 -9.76 2.57
CA VAL A 61 3.29 -9.88 3.39
C VAL A 61 2.11 -10.50 2.62
N PRO A 62 1.71 -10.01 1.43
CA PRO A 62 0.57 -10.57 0.70
C PRO A 62 0.80 -12.03 0.27
N ASN A 63 2.04 -12.41 -0.05
CA ASN A 63 2.37 -13.78 -0.45
C ASN A 63 2.31 -14.74 0.74
N ILE A 64 2.82 -14.34 1.91
CA ILE A 64 2.70 -15.11 3.15
C ILE A 64 1.24 -15.23 3.56
N GLN A 65 0.47 -14.14 3.49
CA GLN A 65 -0.96 -14.16 3.76
C GLN A 65 -1.68 -15.16 2.86
N LYS A 66 -1.40 -15.14 1.55
CA LYS A 66 -1.98 -16.09 0.60
C LYS A 66 -1.63 -17.53 0.97
N ARG A 67 -0.38 -17.82 1.30
CA ARG A 67 0.06 -19.18 1.68
C ARG A 67 -0.68 -19.70 2.90
N ILE A 68 -0.77 -18.90 3.97
CA ILE A 68 -1.49 -19.27 5.20
C ILE A 68 -2.98 -19.54 4.90
N MET A 69 -3.56 -18.80 3.97
CA MET A 69 -4.96 -18.99 3.57
C MET A 69 -5.17 -20.23 2.70
N THR A 70 -4.17 -20.63 1.91
CA THR A 70 -4.16 -21.92 1.20
C THR A 70 -4.00 -23.09 2.17
N ASP A 71 -3.29 -22.90 3.28
CA ASP A 71 -3.11 -23.90 4.35
C ASP A 71 -4.38 -24.09 5.22
N GLY A 72 -5.49 -23.41 4.89
CA GLY A 72 -6.83 -23.66 5.47
C GLY A 72 -7.38 -22.55 6.37
N LEU A 73 -6.63 -21.47 6.60
CA LEU A 73 -7.12 -20.35 7.43
C LEU A 73 -8.03 -19.40 6.62
N SER A 74 -9.17 -19.01 7.20
CA SER A 74 -10.06 -18.04 6.54
C SER A 74 -9.47 -16.63 6.51
N ALA A 75 -9.82 -15.83 5.50
CA ALA A 75 -9.41 -14.42 5.39
C ALA A 75 -9.75 -13.60 6.65
N ALA A 76 -10.93 -13.84 7.23
CA ALA A 76 -11.40 -13.13 8.41
C ALA A 76 -10.57 -13.51 9.64
N ALA A 77 -10.27 -14.79 9.84
CA ALA A 77 -9.44 -15.24 10.96
C ALA A 77 -8.01 -14.71 10.85
N LEU A 78 -7.42 -14.75 9.64
CA LEU A 78 -6.09 -14.19 9.41
C LEU A 78 -6.05 -12.69 9.71
N MET A 79 -7.05 -11.94 9.27
CA MET A 79 -7.13 -10.50 9.57
C MET A 79 -7.26 -10.23 11.06
N VAL A 80 -8.17 -10.91 11.77
CA VAL A 80 -8.37 -10.71 13.21
C VAL A 80 -7.09 -11.01 13.97
N ASN A 81 -6.42 -12.13 13.65
CA ASN A 81 -5.16 -12.49 14.29
C ASN A 81 -4.05 -11.47 14.02
N THR A 82 -3.90 -11.02 12.77
CA THR A 82 -2.88 -10.03 12.40
C THR A 82 -3.12 -8.69 13.10
N ASN A 83 -4.38 -8.23 13.12
CA ASN A 83 -4.75 -6.98 13.76
C ASN A 83 -4.70 -7.07 15.29
N ALA A 84 -4.96 -8.24 15.88
CA ALA A 84 -4.84 -8.45 17.33
C ALA A 84 -3.38 -8.35 17.80
N VAL A 85 -2.45 -8.94 17.04
CA VAL A 85 -1.01 -8.80 17.31
C VAL A 85 -0.58 -7.33 17.14
N GLY A 86 -0.98 -6.69 16.04
CA GLY A 86 -0.70 -5.27 15.81
C GLY A 86 -1.24 -4.36 16.90
N PHE A 87 -2.48 -4.60 17.35
CA PHE A 87 -3.10 -3.89 18.47
C PHE A 87 -2.31 -4.06 19.76
N SER A 88 -1.88 -5.28 20.08
CA SER A 88 -1.12 -5.58 21.30
C SER A 88 0.21 -4.86 21.33
N VAL A 89 0.93 -4.84 20.20
CA VAL A 89 2.21 -4.12 20.05
C VAL A 89 2.00 -2.62 20.14
N LEU A 90 1.01 -2.07 19.44
CA LEU A 90 0.70 -0.64 19.47
C LEU A 90 0.29 -0.19 20.88
N LEU A 91 -0.52 -0.97 21.57
CA LEU A 91 -0.94 -0.68 22.94
C LEU A 91 0.26 -0.63 23.89
N LEU A 92 1.19 -1.59 23.78
CA LEU A 92 2.41 -1.61 24.57
C LEU A 92 3.27 -0.37 24.28
N VAL A 93 3.49 -0.03 23.01
CA VAL A 93 4.28 1.14 22.62
C VAL A 93 3.63 2.44 23.11
N MET A 94 2.32 2.60 22.94
CA MET A 94 1.60 3.81 23.40
C MET A 94 1.60 3.95 24.91
N THR A 95 1.58 2.84 25.64
CA THR A 95 1.67 2.85 27.11
C THR A 95 3.06 3.27 27.57
N LEU A 96 4.12 2.67 27.00
CA LEU A 96 5.51 2.98 27.38
C LEU A 96 5.93 4.41 27.01
N SER A 97 5.39 4.94 25.90
CA SER A 97 5.67 6.31 25.46
C SER A 97 4.81 7.37 26.16
N GLY A 98 3.86 6.98 27.01
CA GLY A 98 2.94 7.89 27.68
C GLY A 98 1.91 8.57 26.75
N MET A 99 1.88 8.21 25.46
CA MET A 99 0.95 8.79 24.50
C MET A 99 -0.49 8.32 24.74
N LEU A 100 -0.67 7.14 25.35
CA LEU A 100 -1.99 6.59 25.65
C LEU A 100 -2.78 7.53 26.58
N THR A 101 -2.16 7.98 27.67
CA THR A 101 -2.81 8.86 28.65
C THR A 101 -3.15 10.22 28.03
N ALA A 102 -2.22 10.79 27.26
CA ALA A 102 -2.44 12.03 26.51
C ALA A 102 -3.60 11.93 25.50
N THR A 103 -3.73 10.79 24.83
CA THR A 103 -4.82 10.54 23.86
C THR A 103 -6.16 10.39 24.58
N VAL A 104 -6.18 9.72 25.74
CA VAL A 104 -7.41 9.55 26.54
C VAL A 104 -7.88 10.87 27.12
N THR A 105 -6.98 11.71 27.66
CA THR A 105 -7.35 13.04 28.16
C THR A 105 -7.90 13.92 27.04
N ALA A 106 -7.27 13.91 25.85
CA ALA A 106 -7.76 14.64 24.69
C ALA A 106 -9.14 14.13 24.21
N ALA A 107 -9.39 12.83 24.30
CA ALA A 107 -10.68 12.23 23.95
C ALA A 107 -11.80 12.63 24.93
N ILE A 108 -11.48 12.81 26.22
CA ILE A 108 -12.43 13.28 27.24
C ILE A 108 -12.76 14.77 27.02
N GLU A 109 -11.76 15.58 26.69
CA GLU A 109 -11.95 17.02 26.42
C GLU A 109 -12.75 17.27 25.14
N ARG A 110 -12.62 16.41 24.13
CA ARG A 110 -13.29 16.52 22.82
C ARG A 110 -13.95 15.20 22.44
N PRO A 111 -15.21 14.94 22.85
CA PRO A 111 -15.88 13.67 22.55
C PRO A 111 -16.09 13.43 21.05
N GLU A 112 -16.07 14.47 20.22
CA GLU A 112 -16.08 14.37 18.76
C GLU A 112 -14.91 13.53 18.21
N LEU A 113 -13.77 13.54 18.90
CA LEU A 113 -12.59 12.75 18.54
C LEU A 113 -12.88 11.24 18.55
N LEU A 114 -13.73 10.77 19.47
CA LEU A 114 -14.14 9.37 19.54
C LEU A 114 -14.97 8.97 18.31
N ILE A 115 -15.85 9.87 17.83
CA ILE A 115 -16.66 9.62 16.63
C ILE A 115 -15.75 9.52 15.39
N TYR A 116 -14.79 10.45 15.24
CA TYR A 116 -13.83 10.38 14.14
C TYR A 116 -12.99 9.11 14.21
N LEU A 117 -12.44 8.77 15.38
CA LEU A 117 -11.62 7.58 15.56
C LEU A 117 -12.41 6.29 15.26
N PHE A 118 -13.65 6.22 15.71
CA PHE A 118 -14.53 5.08 15.45
C PHE A 118 -14.88 4.95 13.97
N SER A 119 -15.22 6.06 13.31
CA SER A 119 -15.54 6.07 11.87
C SER A 119 -14.35 5.63 11.01
N VAL A 120 -13.15 6.11 11.34
CA VAL A 120 -11.90 5.72 10.68
C VAL A 120 -11.59 4.25 10.97
N GLY A 121 -11.79 3.79 12.21
CA GLY A 121 -11.62 2.39 12.60
C GLY A 121 -12.49 1.43 11.80
N ILE A 122 -13.79 1.73 11.64
CA ILE A 122 -14.70 0.92 10.83
C ILE A 122 -14.25 0.92 9.36
N CYS A 123 -13.94 2.10 8.80
CA CYS A 123 -13.51 2.24 7.42
C CYS A 123 -12.23 1.42 7.15
N LEU A 124 -11.23 1.52 8.02
CA LEU A 124 -9.99 0.74 7.92
C LEU A 124 -10.24 -0.75 8.09
N GLY A 125 -11.08 -1.16 9.05
CA GLY A 125 -11.46 -2.56 9.24
C GLY A 125 -12.08 -3.14 7.97
N MET A 126 -13.04 -2.44 7.38
CA MET A 126 -13.68 -2.84 6.11
C MET A 126 -12.67 -2.89 4.96
N ALA A 127 -11.77 -1.91 4.86
CA ALA A 127 -10.75 -1.88 3.81
C ALA A 127 -9.76 -3.06 3.92
N VAL A 128 -9.31 -3.40 5.13
CA VAL A 128 -8.41 -4.55 5.35
C VAL A 128 -9.14 -5.86 5.07
N LEU A 129 -10.41 -6.01 5.50
CA LEU A 129 -11.22 -7.20 5.17
C LEU A 129 -11.34 -7.39 3.66
N ALA A 130 -11.68 -6.33 2.93
CA ALA A 130 -11.80 -6.36 1.47
C ALA A 130 -10.47 -6.72 0.81
N TYR A 131 -9.36 -6.15 1.30
CA TYR A 131 -8.03 -6.43 0.78
C TYR A 131 -7.60 -7.89 1.00
N THR A 132 -7.77 -8.44 2.21
CA THR A 132 -7.43 -9.84 2.49
C THR A 132 -8.32 -10.81 1.70
N ARG A 133 -9.61 -10.49 1.50
CA ARG A 133 -10.51 -11.24 0.63
C ARG A 133 -10.10 -11.19 -0.85
N LEU A 134 -9.57 -10.05 -1.30
CA LEU A 134 -9.04 -9.91 -2.66
C LEU A 134 -7.81 -10.80 -2.86
N ILE A 135 -6.90 -10.85 -1.88
CA ILE A 135 -5.77 -11.79 -1.88
C ILE A 135 -6.28 -13.25 -1.94
N GLN A 136 -7.32 -13.58 -1.16
CA GLN A 136 -7.90 -14.93 -1.17
C GLN A 136 -8.39 -15.36 -2.55
N SER A 137 -9.13 -14.49 -3.22
CA SER A 137 -9.84 -14.81 -4.47
C SER A 137 -8.97 -14.65 -5.71
N SER A 138 -8.24 -13.53 -5.79
CA SER A 138 -7.52 -13.08 -6.99
C SER A 138 -6.00 -13.18 -6.86
N GLY A 139 -5.50 -13.60 -5.70
CA GLY A 139 -4.07 -13.74 -5.46
C GLY A 139 -3.36 -12.44 -5.07
N PRO A 140 -2.12 -12.55 -4.57
CA PRO A 140 -1.38 -11.42 -4.00
C PRO A 140 -0.95 -10.38 -5.04
N VAL A 141 -0.70 -10.81 -6.29
CA VAL A 141 -0.25 -9.90 -7.37
C VAL A 141 -1.35 -8.92 -7.75
N ILE A 142 -2.58 -9.42 -7.95
CA ILE A 142 -3.74 -8.60 -8.29
C ILE A 142 -4.09 -7.64 -7.13
N ALA A 143 -3.99 -8.10 -5.89
CA ALA A 143 -4.19 -7.25 -4.72
C ALA A 143 -3.19 -6.06 -4.68
N VAL A 144 -1.91 -6.32 -4.94
CA VAL A 144 -0.90 -5.26 -5.00
C VAL A 144 -1.15 -4.32 -6.19
N ALA A 145 -1.50 -4.86 -7.35
CA ALA A 145 -1.80 -4.07 -8.56
C ALA A 145 -3.04 -3.16 -8.39
N THR A 146 -4.08 -3.64 -7.71
CA THR A 146 -5.26 -2.82 -7.39
C THR A 146 -4.95 -1.75 -6.34
N ALA A 147 -4.10 -2.05 -5.36
CA ALA A 147 -3.65 -1.07 -4.38
C ALA A 147 -2.76 0.02 -4.99
N THR A 148 -1.87 -0.32 -5.93
CA THR A 148 -1.08 0.68 -6.68
C THR A 148 -1.99 1.52 -7.56
N LEU A 149 -2.95 0.91 -8.23
CA LEU A 149 -3.99 1.61 -8.99
C LEU A 149 -4.69 2.70 -8.17
N ARG A 150 -5.16 2.33 -6.97
CA ARG A 150 -5.78 3.27 -6.04
C ARG A 150 -4.84 4.43 -5.72
N LYS A 151 -3.57 4.15 -5.39
CA LYS A 151 -2.56 5.19 -5.10
C LYS A 151 -2.42 6.17 -6.28
N VAL A 152 -2.38 5.66 -7.50
CA VAL A 152 -2.24 6.46 -8.72
C VAL A 152 -3.46 7.36 -8.92
N VAL A 153 -4.67 6.82 -8.78
CA VAL A 153 -5.91 7.60 -8.87
C VAL A 153 -5.93 8.69 -7.80
N THR A 154 -5.50 8.40 -6.57
CA THR A 154 -5.40 9.42 -5.51
C THR A 154 -4.40 10.53 -5.85
N VAL A 155 -3.25 10.18 -6.46
CA VAL A 155 -2.27 11.18 -6.93
C VAL A 155 -2.86 12.05 -8.02
N LEU A 156 -3.51 11.46 -9.04
CA LEU A 156 -4.18 12.21 -10.10
C LEU A 156 -5.26 13.14 -9.55
N LEU A 157 -6.09 12.63 -8.63
CA LEU A 157 -7.14 13.42 -8.00
C LEU A 157 -6.57 14.58 -7.18
N SER A 158 -5.43 14.38 -6.51
CA SER A 158 -4.71 15.42 -5.78
C SER A 158 -4.29 16.58 -6.71
N TYR A 159 -3.80 16.28 -7.91
CA TYR A 159 -3.48 17.32 -8.90
C TYR A 159 -4.71 18.05 -9.47
N VAL A 160 -5.85 17.37 -9.56
CA VAL A 160 -7.12 17.99 -10.03
C VAL A 160 -7.73 18.88 -8.95
N LEU A 161 -7.72 18.44 -7.69
CA LEU A 161 -8.33 19.17 -6.57
C LEU A 161 -7.44 20.28 -6.01
N PHE A 162 -6.12 20.11 -6.04
CA PHE A 162 -5.16 21.10 -5.58
C PHE A 162 -4.32 21.58 -6.77
N PRO A 163 -4.58 22.80 -7.31
CA PRO A 163 -3.90 23.31 -8.49
C PRO A 163 -2.43 23.63 -8.17
N LYS A 164 -1.58 22.61 -8.28
CA LYS A 164 -0.12 22.74 -8.32
C LYS A 164 0.31 22.99 -9.77
N PRO A 165 1.44 23.68 -10.02
CA PRO A 165 1.96 23.85 -11.37
C PRO A 165 2.24 22.47 -11.99
N LEU A 166 1.38 22.06 -12.91
CA LEU A 166 1.50 20.80 -13.63
C LEU A 166 2.54 20.96 -14.74
N LEU A 167 3.75 20.45 -14.51
CA LEU A 167 4.71 20.29 -15.59
C LEU A 167 4.20 19.23 -16.59
N PRO A 168 4.49 19.39 -17.90
CA PRO A 168 4.14 18.41 -18.93
C PRO A 168 4.66 16.98 -18.62
N ILE A 169 5.77 16.88 -17.88
CA ILE A 169 6.36 15.61 -17.43
C ILE A 169 5.42 14.84 -16.51
N HIS A 170 4.63 15.51 -15.66
CA HIS A 170 3.69 14.86 -14.74
C HIS A 170 2.47 14.32 -15.49
N ALA A 171 2.00 15.03 -16.51
CA ALA A 171 0.92 14.57 -17.38
C ALA A 171 1.34 13.32 -18.19
N PHE A 172 2.55 13.33 -18.76
CA PHE A 172 3.11 12.17 -19.45
C PHE A 172 3.32 10.98 -18.50
N SER A 173 3.79 11.25 -17.28
CA SER A 173 3.94 10.24 -16.23
C SER A 173 2.61 9.60 -15.85
N GLY A 174 1.54 10.40 -15.70
CA GLY A 174 0.19 9.90 -15.45
C GLY A 174 -0.31 8.97 -16.57
N LEU A 175 -0.07 9.33 -17.83
CA LEU A 175 -0.42 8.48 -18.98
C LEU A 175 0.34 7.16 -18.96
N LEU A 176 1.63 7.18 -18.66
CA LEU A 176 2.48 5.99 -18.59
C LEU A 176 1.99 5.01 -17.52
N VAL A 177 1.63 5.53 -16.35
CA VAL A 177 1.12 4.72 -15.25
C VAL A 177 -0.24 4.12 -15.61
N LEU A 178 -1.15 4.90 -16.20
CA LEU A 178 -2.45 4.40 -16.66
C LEU A 178 -2.28 3.29 -17.71
N ALA A 179 -1.37 3.46 -18.66
CA ALA A 179 -1.05 2.43 -19.66
C ALA A 179 -0.48 1.16 -19.01
N GLY A 180 0.44 1.30 -18.04
CA GLY A 180 1.01 0.17 -17.30
C GLY A 180 -0.04 -0.63 -16.53
N VAL A 181 -0.97 0.05 -15.86
CA VAL A 181 -2.11 -0.62 -15.21
C VAL A 181 -3.00 -1.33 -16.24
N PHE A 182 -3.38 -0.62 -17.30
CA PHE A 182 -4.32 -1.15 -18.27
C PHE A 182 -3.76 -2.42 -18.91
N LEU A 183 -2.47 -2.42 -19.21
CA LEU A 183 -1.75 -3.59 -19.69
C LEU A 183 -1.78 -4.73 -18.64
N SER A 184 -1.47 -4.45 -17.37
CA SER A 184 -1.50 -5.45 -16.30
C SER A 184 -2.89 -6.08 -16.07
N THR A 185 -3.96 -5.30 -16.19
CA THR A 185 -5.34 -5.79 -15.97
C THR A 185 -5.90 -6.57 -17.15
N PHE A 186 -5.59 -6.17 -18.39
CA PHE A 186 -6.04 -6.89 -19.58
C PHE A 186 -5.31 -8.21 -19.83
N LEU A 187 -4.02 -8.29 -19.48
CA LEU A 187 -3.23 -9.50 -19.70
C LEU A 187 -3.52 -10.59 -18.68
N ASN A 188 -3.78 -10.22 -17.42
CA ASN A 188 -4.05 -11.18 -16.35
C ASN A 188 -5.49 -11.75 -16.39
N LYS A 189 -6.26 -11.38 -17.42
CA LYS A 189 -7.61 -11.90 -17.70
C LYS A 189 -7.60 -12.98 -18.81
N ARG A 190 -6.43 -13.33 -19.37
CA ARG A 190 -6.20 -14.44 -20.29
C ARG A 190 -5.42 -15.56 -19.61
#